data_AF-A0AB35K4X9-F1
#
_entry.id   AF-A0AB35K4X9-F1
#
_cell.length_a   1.000
_cell.length_b   1.000
_cell.length_c   1.000
_cell.angle_alpha   90.00
_cell.angle_beta   90.00
_cell.angle_gamma   90.00
#
_symmetry.space_group_name_H-M   'P 1'
#
loop_
_entity.id
_entity.type
_entity.pdbx_description
1 polymer ?
#
loop_
_entity_poly.entity_id
_entity_poly.type
_entity_poly.pdbx_seq_one_letter_code
_entity_poly.pdbx_strand_id
1 'polypeptide(L)'
;MNKKLKATFRNKPYPLAIEMRPLWRICLVILIIKNMIIKNRATDLKKLNILLWMTIKHQNRQIFERFLLDKNAPIPFISSDQANYVAIELAFNKDFIKLSYDEKIYLTSKSEHLYNLIIENNLFKDEIDFMSNFGYRLTQKNIDKIIGKS
;
A
#
# COMPACT_ATOMS: atom_id res chain seq x y z
N MET A 1 46.32 35.21 -9.59
CA MET A 1 46.26 33.83 -10.10
C MET A 1 44.92 33.22 -9.67
N ASN A 2 43.90 33.23 -10.54
CA ASN A 2 42.54 32.79 -10.20
C ASN A 2 42.39 31.27 -10.39
N LYS A 3 42.31 30.51 -9.29
CA LYS A 3 41.92 29.08 -9.32
C LYS A 3 40.42 28.98 -9.55
N LYS A 4 40.00 28.55 -10.75
CA LYS A 4 38.61 28.14 -11.00
C LYS A 4 38.36 26.82 -10.28
N LEU A 5 37.46 26.84 -9.29
CA LEU A 5 36.93 25.63 -8.66
C LEU A 5 36.02 24.92 -9.65
N LYS A 6 36.33 23.67 -9.97
CA LYS A 6 35.52 22.82 -10.86
C LYS A 6 34.64 21.94 -9.98
N ALA A 7 33.35 22.27 -9.86
CA ALA A 7 32.39 21.45 -9.13
C ALA A 7 32.18 20.13 -9.89
N THR A 8 32.66 19.02 -9.32
CA THR A 8 32.38 17.67 -9.82
C THR A 8 31.18 17.11 -9.09
N PHE A 9 30.04 17.02 -9.78
CA PHE A 9 28.87 16.30 -9.28
C PHE A 9 29.13 14.79 -9.38
N ARG A 10 29.35 14.14 -8.23
CA ARG A 10 29.37 12.68 -8.15
C ARG A 10 27.96 12.19 -7.84
N ASN A 11 27.26 11.69 -8.86
CA ASN A 11 26.05 10.90 -8.69
C ASN A 11 26.42 9.54 -8.07
N LYS A 12 26.67 9.50 -6.75
CA LYS A 12 26.69 8.22 -6.04
C LYS A 12 25.23 7.76 -5.91
N PRO A 13 24.87 6.55 -6.37
CA PRO A 13 23.54 6.01 -6.12
C PRO A 13 23.36 5.89 -4.61
N TYR A 14 22.45 6.69 -4.04
CA TYR A 14 22.10 6.57 -2.63
C TYR A 14 21.23 5.31 -2.46
N PRO A 15 21.54 4.42 -1.51
CA PRO A 15 20.67 3.30 -1.20
C PRO A 15 19.37 3.84 -0.60
N LEU A 16 18.36 4.08 -1.44
CA LEU A 16 17.00 4.36 -0.99
C LEU A 16 16.44 3.10 -0.33
N ALA A 17 15.98 3.25 0.91
CA ALA A 17 15.19 2.25 1.61
C ALA A 17 14.05 1.78 0.68
N ILE A 18 13.76 0.48 0.68
CA ILE A 18 12.82 -0.11 -0.28
C ILE A 18 11.43 0.53 -0.20
N GLU A 19 11.02 0.94 1.00
CA GLU A 19 9.78 1.66 1.29
C GLU A 19 9.68 3.04 0.61
N MET A 20 10.80 3.63 0.21
CA MET A 20 10.85 4.91 -0.51
C MET A 20 10.75 4.72 -2.02
N ARG A 21 10.79 3.48 -2.52
CA ARG A 21 10.72 3.20 -3.97
C ARG A 21 9.25 3.16 -4.40
N PRO A 22 8.81 4.05 -5.31
CA PRO A 22 7.42 4.08 -5.74
C PRO A 22 6.93 2.75 -6.31
N LEU A 23 7.79 2.03 -7.03
CA LEU A 23 7.46 0.71 -7.59
C LEU A 23 7.09 -0.31 -6.51
N TRP A 24 7.82 -0.35 -5.40
CA TRP A 24 7.52 -1.28 -4.30
C TRP A 24 6.12 -1.01 -3.71
N ARG A 25 5.77 0.27 -3.50
CA ARG A 25 4.42 0.65 -3.03
C ARG A 25 3.33 0.36 -4.06
N ILE A 26 3.61 0.54 -5.36
CA ILE A 26 2.68 0.14 -6.44
C ILE A 26 2.42 -1.36 -6.39
N CYS A 27 3.47 -2.19 -6.20
CA CYS A 27 3.31 -3.63 -6.02
C CYS A 27 2.40 -3.94 -4.82
N LEU A 28 2.58 -3.26 -3.68
CA LEU A 28 1.69 -3.43 -2.53
C LEU A 28 0.25 -3.02 -2.83
N VAL A 29 0.02 -1.92 -3.54
CA VAL A 29 -1.33 -1.50 -3.97
C VAL A 29 -2.01 -2.62 -4.77
N ILE A 30 -1.30 -3.20 -5.73
CA ILE A 30 -1.82 -4.29 -6.56
C ILE A 30 -2.10 -5.53 -5.71
N LEU A 31 -1.17 -5.94 -4.85
CA LEU A 31 -1.34 -7.08 -3.94
C LEU A 31 -2.54 -6.93 -3.03
N ILE A 32 -2.72 -5.73 -2.45
CA ILE A 32 -3.84 -5.42 -1.57
C ILE A 32 -5.15 -5.56 -2.33
N ILE A 33 -5.30 -4.91 -3.48
CA ILE A 33 -6.53 -4.96 -4.26
C ILE A 33 -6.80 -6.39 -4.73
N LYS A 34 -5.78 -7.11 -5.21
CA LYS A 34 -5.91 -8.50 -5.65
C LYS A 34 -6.40 -9.41 -4.53
N ASN A 35 -5.82 -9.27 -3.34
CA ASN A 35 -6.23 -10.03 -2.16
C ASN A 35 -7.70 -9.77 -1.81
N MET A 36 -8.12 -8.50 -1.86
CA MET A 36 -9.50 -8.11 -1.59
C MET A 36 -10.48 -8.69 -2.63
N ILE A 37 -10.11 -8.67 -3.91
CA ILE A 37 -10.89 -9.31 -4.99
C ILE A 37 -11.02 -10.82 -4.74
N ILE A 38 -9.93 -11.52 -4.41
CA ILE A 38 -9.94 -12.96 -4.10
C ILE A 38 -10.89 -13.27 -2.93
N LYS A 39 -10.98 -12.38 -1.94
CA LYS A 39 -11.89 -12.50 -0.79
C LYS A 39 -13.31 -11.96 -1.07
N ASN A 40 -13.63 -11.63 -2.32
CA ASN A 40 -14.90 -11.06 -2.77
C ASN A 40 -15.28 -9.77 -2.02
N ARG A 41 -14.31 -8.86 -1.85
CA ARG A 41 -14.47 -7.58 -1.17
C ARG A 41 -14.11 -6.42 -2.09
N ALA A 42 -15.00 -5.45 -2.17
CA ALA A 42 -14.71 -4.18 -2.84
C ALA A 42 -13.74 -3.32 -2.01
N THR A 43 -12.95 -2.51 -2.71
CA THR A 43 -11.96 -1.59 -2.14
C THR A 43 -12.16 -0.21 -2.73
N ASP A 44 -12.36 0.80 -1.88
CA ASP A 44 -12.32 2.21 -2.27
C ASP A 44 -10.98 2.83 -1.86
N LEU A 45 -10.80 4.12 -2.19
CA LEU A 45 -9.55 4.82 -1.93
C LEU A 45 -9.21 4.93 -0.43
N LYS A 46 -10.22 5.09 0.44
CA LYS A 46 -10.00 5.21 1.89
C LYS A 46 -9.51 3.88 2.45
N LYS A 47 -10.20 2.80 2.08
CA LYS A 47 -9.84 1.44 2.46
C LYS A 47 -8.44 1.07 1.96
N LEU A 48 -8.12 1.40 0.70
CA LEU A 48 -6.80 1.14 0.13
C LEU A 48 -5.68 1.85 0.91
N ASN A 49 -5.86 3.14 1.24
CA ASN A 49 -4.87 3.89 2.01
C ASN A 49 -4.61 3.28 3.39
N ILE A 50 -5.66 2.87 4.10
CA ILE A 50 -5.53 2.22 5.41
C ILE A 50 -4.81 0.89 5.27
N LEU A 51 -5.23 0.03 4.32
CA LEU A 51 -4.59 -1.27 4.09
C LEU A 51 -3.12 -1.12 3.70
N LEU A 52 -2.77 -0.11 2.90
CA LEU A 52 -1.40 0.16 2.50
C LEU A 52 -0.55 0.56 3.73
N TRP A 53 -1.07 1.43 4.59
CA TRP A 53 -0.39 1.81 5.83
C TRP A 53 -0.17 0.60 6.75
N MET A 54 -1.21 -0.22 6.92
CA MET A 54 -1.16 -1.46 7.72
C MET A 54 -0.11 -2.45 7.21
N THR A 55 0.00 -2.56 5.89
CA THR A 55 0.90 -3.52 5.23
C THR A 55 2.37 -3.09 5.38
N ILE A 56 2.64 -1.79 5.20
CA ILE A 56 3.99 -1.20 5.25
C ILE A 56 4.54 -1.13 6.68
N LYS A 57 3.74 -0.77 7.67
CA LYS A 57 4.23 -0.55 9.05
C LYS A 57 4.30 -1.86 9.84
N HIS A 58 5.29 -2.69 9.52
CA HIS A 58 5.55 -3.98 10.17
C HIS A 58 5.54 -3.89 11.71
N GLN A 59 6.17 -2.87 12.27
CA GLN A 59 6.26 -2.64 13.72
C GLN A 59 4.89 -2.42 14.40
N ASN A 60 3.86 -2.04 13.65
CA ASN A 60 2.51 -1.80 14.16
C ASN A 60 1.53 -2.96 13.84
N ARG A 61 1.98 -4.03 13.16
CA ARG A 61 1.10 -5.14 12.72
C ARG A 61 0.32 -5.74 13.87
N GLN A 62 0.96 -6.02 15.00
CA GLN A 62 0.28 -6.60 16.17
C GLN A 62 -0.86 -5.72 16.70
N ILE A 63 -0.71 -4.40 16.64
CA ILE A 63 -1.76 -3.46 17.06
C ILE A 63 -2.96 -3.56 16.11
N PHE A 64 -2.69 -3.61 14.80
CA PHE A 64 -3.73 -3.81 13.80
C PHE A 64 -4.43 -5.15 13.91
N GLU A 65 -3.68 -6.23 14.09
CA GLU A 65 -4.23 -7.56 14.26
C GLU A 65 -5.20 -7.58 15.45
N ARG A 66 -4.79 -7.02 16.59
CA ARG A 66 -5.66 -6.88 17.77
C ARG A 66 -6.90 -6.04 17.45
N PHE A 67 -6.74 -4.88 16.82
CA PHE A 67 -7.87 -4.02 16.43
C PHE A 67 -8.86 -4.71 15.48
N LEU A 68 -8.37 -5.57 14.59
CA LEU A 68 -9.20 -6.31 13.64
C LEU A 68 -9.89 -7.53 14.25
N LEU A 69 -9.35 -8.09 15.34
CA LEU A 69 -9.87 -9.30 16.01
C LEU A 69 -10.75 -8.97 17.23
N ASP A 70 -10.40 -7.92 17.97
CA ASP A 70 -11.06 -7.51 19.21
C ASP A 70 -11.72 -6.13 19.03
N LYS A 71 -13.02 -6.07 19.32
CA LYS A 71 -13.81 -4.83 19.21
C LYS A 71 -13.44 -3.78 20.26
N ASN A 72 -12.84 -4.21 21.37
CA ASN A 72 -12.44 -3.36 22.50
C ASN A 72 -10.96 -2.95 22.41
N ALA A 73 -10.22 -3.46 21.42
CA ALA A 73 -8.83 -3.08 21.24
C ALA A 73 -8.71 -1.59 20.87
N PRO A 74 -7.58 -0.94 21.26
CA PRO A 74 -7.34 0.45 20.96
C PRO A 74 -7.31 0.70 19.45
N ILE A 75 -7.82 1.85 19.03
CA ILE A 75 -7.79 2.27 17.63
C ILE A 75 -6.32 2.53 17.26
N PRO A 76 -5.79 1.91 16.20
CA PRO A 76 -4.42 2.14 15.76
C PRO A 76 -4.28 3.57 15.24
N PHE A 77 -3.19 4.24 15.62
CA PHE A 77 -2.85 5.53 15.04
C PHE A 77 -2.42 5.34 13.58
N ILE A 78 -3.12 5.99 12.66
CA ILE A 78 -2.78 6.03 11.24
C ILE A 78 -2.49 7.48 10.85
N SER A 79 -1.32 7.72 10.27
CA SER A 79 -0.93 9.02 9.74
C SER A 79 -1.15 9.09 8.24
N SER A 80 -1.33 10.31 7.72
CA SER A 80 -1.15 10.55 6.29
C SER A 80 0.31 10.29 5.90
N ASP A 81 0.51 9.65 4.75
CA ASP A 81 1.84 9.41 4.18
C ASP A 81 1.81 9.84 2.70
N GLN A 82 2.53 10.91 2.38
CA GLN A 82 2.59 11.47 1.03
C GLN A 82 3.10 10.44 0.01
N ALA A 83 3.99 9.54 0.40
CA ALA A 83 4.50 8.51 -0.49
C ALA A 83 3.45 7.44 -0.82
N ASN A 84 2.46 7.21 0.06
CA ASN A 84 1.32 6.35 -0.25
C ASN A 84 0.43 6.99 -1.31
N TYR A 85 0.12 8.28 -1.15
CA TYR A 85 -0.70 9.02 -2.11
C TYR A 85 -0.04 9.06 -3.49
N VAL A 86 1.25 9.39 -3.55
CA VAL A 86 2.03 9.41 -4.80
C VAL A 86 2.04 8.02 -5.46
N ALA A 87 2.21 6.94 -4.68
CA ALA A 87 2.20 5.58 -5.25
C ALA A 87 0.83 5.20 -5.84
N ILE A 88 -0.26 5.55 -5.16
CA ILE A 88 -1.62 5.29 -5.64
C ILE A 88 -1.91 6.14 -6.89
N GLU A 89 -1.54 7.41 -6.89
CA GLU A 89 -1.68 8.31 -8.04
C GLU A 89 -0.88 7.78 -9.25
N LEU A 90 0.36 7.34 -9.04
CA LEU A 90 1.15 6.69 -10.09
C LEU A 90 0.50 5.40 -10.58
N ALA A 91 -0.11 4.60 -9.71
CA ALA A 91 -0.82 3.39 -10.11
C ALA A 91 -2.02 3.70 -11.01
N PHE A 92 -2.77 4.76 -10.74
CA PHE A 92 -3.83 5.26 -11.64
C PHE A 92 -3.23 5.75 -12.97
N ASN A 93 -2.27 6.67 -12.91
CA ASN A 93 -1.67 7.30 -14.09
C ASN A 93 -0.93 6.31 -15.02
N LYS A 94 -0.44 5.19 -14.46
CA LYS A 94 0.23 4.13 -15.22
C LYS A 94 -0.71 3.01 -15.65
N ASP A 95 -2.02 3.18 -15.46
CA ASP A 95 -3.06 2.23 -15.85
C ASP A 95 -2.92 0.86 -15.17
N PHE A 96 -2.44 0.82 -13.94
CA PHE A 96 -2.45 -0.39 -13.11
C PHE A 96 -3.82 -0.56 -12.44
N ILE A 97 -4.42 0.53 -11.98
CA ILE A 97 -5.71 0.51 -11.29
C ILE A 97 -6.65 1.53 -11.91
N LYS A 98 -7.95 1.28 -11.81
CA LYS A 98 -9.00 2.18 -12.30
C LYS A 98 -10.11 2.31 -11.28
N LEU A 99 -10.84 3.42 -11.35
CA LEU A 99 -12.03 3.67 -10.56
C LEU A 99 -13.27 3.33 -11.40
N SER A 100 -14.20 2.59 -10.82
CA SER A 100 -15.53 2.36 -11.38
C SER A 100 -16.48 3.50 -11.02
N TYR A 101 -17.67 3.51 -11.63
CA TYR A 101 -18.71 4.50 -11.36
C TYR A 101 -19.18 4.55 -9.90
N ASP A 102 -19.08 3.43 -9.17
CA ASP A 102 -19.41 3.30 -7.74
C ASP A 102 -18.22 3.54 -6.80
N GLU A 103 -17.20 4.26 -7.29
CA GLU A 103 -15.97 4.63 -6.56
C GLU A 103 -15.15 3.42 -6.05
N LYS A 104 -15.31 2.26 -6.67
CA LYS A 104 -14.51 1.07 -6.36
C LYS A 104 -13.30 0.99 -7.26
N ILE A 105 -12.23 0.43 -6.71
CA ILE A 105 -10.96 0.27 -7.40
C ILE A 105 -10.88 -1.14 -7.96
N TYR A 106 -10.57 -1.26 -9.24
CA TYR A 106 -10.33 -2.54 -9.91
C TYR A 106 -8.97 -2.59 -10.59
N LEU A 107 -8.46 -3.80 -10.79
CA LEU A 107 -7.18 -4.06 -11.45
C LEU A 107 -7.36 -4.12 -12.97
N THR A 108 -6.36 -3.63 -13.70
CA THR A 108 -6.26 -3.79 -15.15
C THR A 108 -5.47 -5.04 -15.53
N SER A 109 -5.45 -5.39 -16.82
CA SER A 109 -4.59 -6.47 -17.34
C SER A 109 -3.10 -6.25 -17.07
N LYS A 110 -2.66 -4.98 -17.03
CA LYS A 110 -1.28 -4.62 -16.70
C LYS A 110 -0.93 -4.96 -15.24
N SER A 111 -1.88 -4.77 -14.33
CA SER A 111 -1.73 -5.20 -12.93
C SER A 111 -1.69 -6.70 -12.78
N GLU A 112 -2.51 -7.43 -13.56
CA GLU A 112 -2.48 -8.89 -13.54
C GLU A 112 -1.11 -9.43 -13.97
N HIS A 113 -0.49 -8.85 -14.99
CA HIS A 113 0.86 -9.21 -15.39
C HIS A 113 1.89 -8.95 -14.27
N LEU A 114 1.86 -7.77 -13.65
CA LEU A 114 2.78 -7.45 -12.55
C LEU A 114 2.54 -8.31 -11.31
N TYR A 115 1.28 -8.63 -11.01
CA TYR A 115 0.92 -9.56 -9.95
C TYR A 115 1.51 -10.95 -10.19
N ASN A 116 1.39 -11.49 -11.41
CA ASN A 116 1.97 -12.79 -11.75
C ASN A 116 3.49 -12.79 -11.57
N LEU A 117 4.18 -11.75 -12.02
CA LEU A 117 5.62 -11.60 -11.81
C LEU A 117 6.00 -11.61 -10.32
N ILE A 118 5.20 -10.96 -9.47
CA ILE A 118 5.42 -10.96 -8.01
C ILE A 118 5.33 -12.38 -7.44
N ILE A 119 4.28 -13.12 -7.82
CA ILE A 119 4.04 -14.48 -7.34
C ILE A 119 5.10 -15.46 -7.85
N GLU A 120 5.42 -15.44 -9.14
CA GLU A 120 6.44 -16.30 -9.77
C GLU A 120 7.83 -16.11 -9.15
N ASN A 121 8.16 -14.88 -8.77
CA ASN A 121 9.44 -14.56 -8.14
C ASN A 121 9.42 -14.66 -6.61
N ASN A 122 8.32 -15.15 -6.01
CA ASN A 122 8.19 -15.32 -4.56
C ASN A 122 8.48 -14.04 -3.75
N LEU A 123 8.07 -12.89 -4.28
CA LEU A 123 8.26 -11.58 -3.65
C LEU A 123 7.11 -11.27 -2.67
N PHE A 124 7.37 -10.40 -1.69
CA PHE A 124 6.36 -9.89 -0.74
C PHE A 124 5.64 -10.94 0.12
N LYS A 125 6.33 -12.03 0.50
CA LYS A 125 5.73 -13.13 1.29
C LYS A 125 5.05 -12.63 2.57
N ASP A 126 5.75 -11.80 3.33
CA ASP A 126 5.26 -11.31 4.63
C ASP A 126 4.02 -10.40 4.48
N GLU A 127 3.95 -9.61 3.40
CA GLU A 127 2.80 -8.76 3.09
C GLU A 127 1.62 -9.57 2.56
N ILE A 128 1.88 -10.56 1.70
CA ILE A 128 0.88 -11.47 1.16
C ILE A 128 0.22 -12.27 2.30
N ASP A 129 1.02 -12.82 3.21
CA ASP A 129 0.53 -13.59 4.35
C ASP A 129 -0.29 -12.70 5.29
N PHE A 130 0.20 -11.51 5.62
CA PHE A 130 -0.52 -10.55 6.44
C PHE A 130 -1.89 -10.19 5.82
N MET A 131 -1.90 -9.83 4.53
CA MET A 131 -3.12 -9.45 3.83
C MET A 131 -4.13 -10.59 3.75
N SER A 132 -3.66 -11.81 3.47
CA SER A 132 -4.50 -13.01 3.37
C SER A 132 -5.19 -13.36 4.69
N ASN A 133 -4.52 -13.12 5.82
CA ASN A 133 -5.02 -13.43 7.16
C ASN A 133 -5.88 -12.31 7.76
N PHE A 134 -5.54 -11.05 7.50
CA PHE A 134 -6.11 -9.90 8.22
C PHE A 134 -6.78 -8.86 7.32
N GLY A 135 -6.30 -8.64 6.09
CA GLY A 135 -6.74 -7.52 5.24
C GLY A 135 -8.26 -7.48 4.99
N TYR A 136 -8.87 -8.63 4.73
CA TYR A 136 -10.31 -8.75 4.49
C TYR A 136 -11.19 -8.44 5.72
N ARG A 137 -10.60 -8.44 6.93
CA ARG A 137 -11.30 -8.13 8.19
C ARG A 137 -11.49 -6.64 8.40
N LEU A 138 -10.83 -5.78 7.61
CA LEU A 138 -11.07 -4.34 7.64
C LEU A 138 -12.46 -4.02 7.07
N THR A 139 -13.42 -3.83 7.96
CA THR A 139 -14.81 -3.48 7.62
C THR A 139 -15.00 -1.96 7.53
N GLN A 140 -16.15 -1.52 6.99
CA GLN A 140 -16.50 -0.10 6.98
C GLN A 140 -16.55 0.48 8.40
N LYS A 141 -17.10 -0.27 9.37
CA LYS A 141 -17.11 0.15 10.79
C LYS A 141 -15.70 0.38 11.35
N ASN A 142 -14.73 -0.45 10.95
CA ASN A 142 -13.34 -0.27 11.37
C ASN A 142 -12.74 0.99 10.74
N ILE A 143 -13.03 1.24 9.46
CA ILE A 143 -12.61 2.45 8.75
C ILE A 143 -13.18 3.69 9.42
N ASP A 144 -14.49 3.70 9.72
CA ASP A 144 -15.19 4.83 10.35
C ASP A 144 -14.59 5.17 11.72
N LYS A 145 -14.29 4.16 12.53
CA LYS A 145 -13.56 4.31 13.81
C LYS A 145 -12.20 4.97 13.62
N ILE A 146 -11.40 4.50 12.65
CA ILE A 146 -10.06 5.02 12.38
C ILE A 146 -10.11 6.49 11.95
N ILE A 147 -11.10 6.88 11.15
CA ILE A 147 -11.25 8.26 10.65
C ILE A 147 -12.01 9.19 11.62
N GLY A 148 -12.42 8.68 12.79
CA GLY A 148 -13.13 9.47 13.80
C GLY A 148 -14.59 9.77 13.47
N LYS A 149 -15.24 8.99 12.58
CA LYS A 149 -16.69 9.06 12.37
C LYS A 149 -17.36 8.12 13.35
N SER A 150 -18.17 8.69 14.25
CA SER A 150 -18.98 7.97 15.24
C SER A 150 -20.34 7.65 14.67
#